data_AF-A0A938GZQ3-F1
#
_entry.id   AF-A0A938GZQ3-F1
#
_cell.length_a   1.000
_cell.length_b   1.000
_cell.length_c   1.000
_cell.angle_alpha   90.00
_cell.angle_beta   90.00
_cell.angle_gamma   90.00
#
_symmetry.space_group_name_H-M   'P 1'
#
loop_
_entity.id
_entity.type
_entity.pdbx_description
1 polymer ?
#
loop_
_entity_poly.entity_id
_entity_poly.type
_entity_poly.pdbx_seq_one_letter_code
_entity_poly.pdbx_strand_id
1 'polypeptide(L)' 'MPRRKRVYTKPDRRDPRYDSPLVGHLISKVMTDGKRSLAQ' A
#
# COMPACT_ATOMS: atom_id res chain seq x y z
N MET A 1 1.52 -8.55 14.70
CA MET A 1 0.31 -8.67 15.54
C MET A 1 0.73 -8.57 17.01
N PRO A 2 0.53 -7.42 17.68
CA PRO A 2 0.99 -7.22 19.05
C PRO A 2 -0.12 -7.48 20.09
N ARG A 3 0.24 -8.14 21.20
CA ARG A 3 -0.67 -8.42 22.33
C ARG A 3 -0.94 -7.21 23.25
N ARG A 4 -0.05 -6.21 23.29
CA ARG A 4 -0.12 -5.09 24.26
C ARG A 4 0.21 -3.70 23.71
N LYS A 5 0.67 -3.58 22.45
CA LYS A 5 1.11 -2.30 21.86
C LYS A 5 0.23 -1.90 20.68
N ARG A 6 -0.11 -0.61 20.54
CA ARG A 6 -0.78 -0.10 19.32
C ARG A 6 0.10 -0.35 18.10
N VAL A 7 -0.47 -0.92 17.04
CA VAL A 7 0.16 -0.97 15.71
C VAL A 7 -0.14 0.34 15.01
N TYR A 8 0.89 1.12 14.70
CA TYR A 8 0.74 2.21 13.74
C TYR A 8 0.70 1.61 12.34
N THR A 9 -0.32 1.95 11.57
CA THR A 9 -0.41 1.57 10.16
C THR A 9 0.73 2.25 9.41
N LYS A 10 1.34 1.52 8.46
CA LYS A 10 2.29 2.17 7.54
C LYS A 10 1.51 3.20 6.71
N PRO A 11 2.08 4.40 6.48
CA PRO A 11 1.45 5.38 5.61
C PRO A 11 1.38 4.85 4.18
N ASP A 12 0.24 5.06 3.52
CA ASP A 12 0.07 4.72 2.11
C ASP A 12 0.95 5.61 1.25
N ARG A 13 1.64 5.00 0.28
CA ARG A 13 2.46 5.74 -0.69
C ARG A 13 1.54 6.26 -1.80
N ARG A 14 1.58 7.56 -2.08
CA ARG A 14 0.87 8.13 -3.23
C ARG A 14 1.38 7.51 -4.53
N ASP A 15 0.45 7.23 -5.43
CA ASP A 15 0.81 6.77 -6.76
C ASP A 15 1.30 7.96 -7.61
N PRO A 16 2.49 7.88 -8.24
CA PRO A 16 3.05 9.00 -9.00
C PRO A 16 2.31 9.31 -10.31
N ARG A 17 1.51 8.38 -10.84
CA ARG A 17 0.76 8.59 -12.11
C ARG A 17 -0.53 9.37 -11.88
N TYR A 18 -1.18 9.14 -10.74
CA TYR A 18 -2.49 9.73 -10.42
C TYR A 18 -2.46 10.69 -9.22
N ASP A 19 -1.30 10.88 -8.57
CA ASP A 19 -1.10 11.62 -7.30
C ASP A 19 -2.16 11.31 -6.24
N SER A 20 -2.67 10.08 -6.25
CA SER A 20 -3.76 9.66 -5.39
C SER A 20 -3.26 8.66 -4.35
N PRO A 21 -3.53 8.89 -3.05
CA PRO A 21 -3.22 7.92 -2.00
C PRO A 21 -4.09 6.66 -2.12
N LEU A 22 -5.33 6.80 -2.59
CA LEU A 22 -6.26 5.69 -2.78
C LEU A 22 -5.77 4.72 -3.85
N VAL A 23 -5.25 5.24 -4.96
CA VAL A 23 -4.73 4.40 -6.05
C VAL A 23 -3.46 3.67 -5.60
N GLY A 24 -2.57 4.34 -4.87
CA GLY A 24 -1.37 3.70 -4.30
C GLY A 24 -1.70 2.60 -3.29
N HIS A 25 -2.75 2.81 -2.48
CA HIS A 25 -3.29 1.80 -1.57
C HIS A 25 -3.88 0.60 -2.35
N LEU A 26 -4.65 0.87 -3.40
CA LEU A 26 -5.25 -0.18 -4.24
C LEU A 26 -4.20 -1.05 -4.93
N ILE A 27 -3.18 -0.43 -5.55
CA ILE A 27 -2.06 -1.14 -6.16
C ILE A 27 -1.37 -2.03 -5.13
N SER A 28 -1.12 -1.50 -3.92
CA SER A 28 -0.48 -2.26 -2.84
C SER A 28 -1.31 -3.47 -2.38
N LYS A 29 -2.64 -3.36 -2.46
CA LYS A 29 -3.58 -4.43 -2.08
C LYS A 29 -3.70 -5.52 -3.15
N VAL A 30 -3.66 -5.14 -4.43
CA VAL A 30 -3.76 -6.07 -5.58
C VAL A 30 -2.41 -6.74 -5.89
N MET A 31 -1.31 -6.10 -5.52
CA MET A 31 0.05 -6.60 -5.77
C MET A 31 0.28 -7.99 -5.16
N THR A 32 0.52 -8.96 -6.03
CA THR A 32 0.94 -10.32 -5.69
C THR A 32 2.46 -10.43 -5.80
N ASP A 33 3.07 -11.26 -4.95
CA ASP A 33 4.53 -11.51 -4.89
C ASP A 33 5.43 -10.25 -4.76
N GLY A 34 4.88 -9.09 -4.40
CA GLY A 34 5.62 -7.82 -4.40
C GLY A 34 5.92 -7.25 -5.79
N LYS A 35 5.28 -7.77 -6.86
CA LYS A 35 5.50 -7.33 -8.24
C LYS A 35 4.65 -6.10 -8.56
N ARG A 36 5.19 -4.91 -8.26
CA ARG A 36 4.49 -3.64 -8.49
C ARG A 36 4.20 -3.34 -9.96
N SER A 37 5.09 -3.73 -10.88
CA SER A 37 4.91 -3.48 -12.32
C SER A 37 3.72 -4.22 -12.93
N LEU A 38 3.33 -5.37 -12.36
CA LEU A 38 2.14 -6.11 -12.81
C LEU A 38 0.84 -5.58 -12.18
N ALA A 39 0.96 -4.86 -11.06
CA ALA A 39 -0.18 -4.33 -10.30
C ALA A 39 -0.50 -2.87 -10.62
N GLN A 40 0.40 -2.17 -11.34
CA GLN A 40 0.25 -0.79 -11.81
C GLN A 40 -0.45 -0.73 -13.17
#